data_AF-A0A496ZT84-F1
#
_entry.id   AF-A0A496ZT84-F1
#
_cell.length_a   1.000
_cell.length_b   1.000
_cell.length_c   1.000
_cell.angle_alpha   90.00
_cell.angle_beta   90.00
_cell.angle_gamma   90.00
#
_symmetry.space_group_name_H-M   'P 1'
#
loop_
_entity.id
_entity.type
_entity.pdbx_description
1 polymer ?
#
loop_
_entity_poly.entity_id
_entity_poly.type
_entity_poly.pdbx_seq_one_letter_code
_entity_poly.pdbx_strand_id
1 'polypeptide(L)'
;MKKSLSILLIILSVFSLAMIPSIPDEGMYPLSEIRNLDLQGAGLKISIDEVYNPDGISLIDALVKLGGCTGSFVSNEGLIITNHHCSFGAVQKASTTENNYLENGFLAKTMEEEIPAKGYTCRITVSYEDVSDEVLTAANNADDISGRTDAIADKIKELVEREEEADSTISAEVSEMFVGQSYVLFRYKVMKDVRLVYVPPRAIGEFGGESDNWVWPRHTGDFSFVRAYVAPDGSSAEYSEENVPYQPKKFIEVNPNGVDENDFVFLLGYPGRTYKHQPSYFIEYQQKYQLPYISKQFKWMIDLYEEKGKDDPEFALKISSRIKGLANTEKNYRGKLQGLERLNLIENKKDEEKELQNFIDWDAALKEKYGNVLSEIESVYDEIFSVGRYRWVNFMLGRYCNLIRLAEIQLEYHDEETTDDKRKSLLKRVSSLQNDYYPNLEPAILNKILSDATAFPELQQFSEFSDLPDEEELYELIYELYDDTDLFDAEDFEEMLSESYEDLDDPAIEF
;
A
#
# COMPACT_ATOMS: atom_id res chain seq x y z
N MET A 1 47.33 37.68 26.96
CA MET A 1 46.15 37.17 27.70
C MET A 1 44.87 37.19 26.86
N LYS A 2 44.35 38.36 26.42
CA LYS A 2 43.10 38.41 25.61
C LYS A 2 43.14 37.57 24.32
N LYS A 3 44.22 37.63 23.53
CA LYS A 3 44.36 36.82 22.30
C LYS A 3 44.42 35.30 22.56
N SER A 4 45.11 34.88 23.63
CA SER A 4 45.20 33.45 23.99
C SER A 4 43.88 32.90 24.51
N LEU A 5 43.07 33.74 25.20
CA LEU A 5 41.74 33.36 25.67
C LEU A 5 40.75 33.22 24.51
N SER A 6 40.83 34.10 23.50
CA SER A 6 40.01 34.00 22.28
C SER A 6 40.33 32.76 21.45
N ILE A 7 41.61 32.38 21.32
CA ILE A 7 42.01 31.16 20.61
C ILE A 7 41.53 29.91 21.37
N LEU A 8 41.64 29.90 22.70
CA LEU A 8 41.15 28.80 23.51
C LEU A 8 39.63 28.64 23.41
N LEU A 9 38.87 29.74 23.40
CA LEU A 9 37.41 29.73 23.22
C LEU A 9 36.99 29.23 21.83
N ILE A 10 37.73 29.57 20.77
CA ILE A 10 37.47 29.08 19.41
C ILE A 10 37.80 27.59 19.30
N ILE A 11 38.91 27.12 19.90
CA ILE A 11 39.25 25.69 19.92
C ILE A 11 38.21 24.91 20.72
N LEU A 12 37.76 25.44 21.85
CA LEU A 12 36.72 24.81 22.68
C LEU A 12 35.38 24.77 21.93
N SER A 13 35.00 25.83 21.20
CA SER A 13 33.77 25.85 20.39
C SER A 13 33.82 24.86 19.24
N VAL A 14 34.96 24.75 18.54
CA VAL A 14 35.16 23.77 17.45
C VAL A 14 35.16 22.34 17.99
N PHE A 15 35.74 22.09 19.17
CA PHE A 15 35.70 20.77 19.81
C PHE A 15 34.29 20.39 20.28
N SER A 16 33.47 21.35 20.75
CA SER A 16 32.08 21.08 21.13
C SER A 16 31.14 20.87 19.95
N LEU A 17 31.42 21.45 18.76
CA LEU A 17 30.66 21.13 17.55
C LEU A 17 31.07 19.79 16.90
N ALA A 18 32.30 19.33 17.12
CA ALA A 18 32.78 18.04 16.60
C ALA A 18 32.29 16.82 17.41
N MET A 19 31.57 17.04 18.51
CA MET A 19 31.01 16.00 19.39
C MET A 19 29.49 15.94 19.32
N ILE A 20 28.88 16.50 18.27
CA ILE A 20 27.48 16.20 17.96
C ILE A 20 27.47 14.75 17.47
N PRO A 21 26.89 13.79 18.21
CA PRO A 21 26.73 12.44 17.70
C PRO A 21 25.98 12.54 16.37
N SER A 22 26.46 11.84 15.35
CA SER A 22 25.70 11.67 14.12
C SER A 22 24.31 11.16 14.51
N ILE A 23 23.27 11.84 14.06
CA ILE A 23 21.91 11.32 14.18
C ILE A 23 21.96 9.95 13.49
N PRO A 24 21.61 8.84 14.17
CA PRO A 24 21.57 7.54 13.54
C PRO A 24 20.69 7.64 12.29
N ASP A 25 21.15 7.09 11.17
CA ASP A 25 20.39 7.18 9.93
C ASP A 25 18.97 6.61 10.13
N GLU A 26 17.96 7.44 9.87
CA GLU A 26 16.58 7.00 9.87
C GLU A 26 16.33 6.11 8.64
N GLY A 27 15.67 4.97 8.83
CA GLY A 27 15.37 4.11 7.69
C GLY A 27 14.70 2.79 8.04
N MET A 28 14.03 2.23 7.03
CA MET A 28 13.60 0.83 7.03
C MET A 28 14.70 0.04 6.33
N TYR A 29 15.47 -0.73 7.11
CA TYR A 29 16.61 -1.47 6.59
C TYR A 29 16.24 -2.92 6.31
N PRO A 30 16.65 -3.47 5.15
CA PRO A 30 16.59 -4.90 4.93
C PRO A 30 17.35 -5.65 6.01
N LEU A 31 16.89 -6.85 6.38
CA LEU A 31 17.60 -7.69 7.36
C LEU A 31 19.02 -8.05 6.90
N SER A 32 19.28 -8.11 5.60
CA SER A 32 20.63 -8.29 5.04
C SER A 32 21.60 -7.18 5.43
N GLU A 33 21.10 -5.97 5.68
CA GLU A 33 21.90 -4.78 6.00
C GLU A 33 22.05 -4.54 7.51
N ILE A 34 21.35 -5.31 8.37
CA ILE A 34 21.29 -5.02 9.81
C ILE A 34 22.66 -5.02 10.49
N ARG A 35 23.60 -5.82 9.97
CA ARG A 35 24.99 -5.90 10.47
C ARG A 35 25.85 -4.69 10.06
N ASN A 36 25.40 -3.89 9.10
CA ASN A 36 26.07 -2.66 8.67
C ASN A 36 25.64 -1.44 9.50
N LEU A 37 24.64 -1.59 10.37
CA LEU A 37 24.09 -0.52 11.20
C LEU A 37 24.78 -0.44 12.57
N ASP A 38 25.05 0.78 13.03
CA ASP A 38 25.54 1.02 14.40
C ASP A 38 24.39 1.04 15.44
N LEU A 39 23.67 -0.07 15.55
CA LEU A 39 22.56 -0.19 16.50
C LEU A 39 23.03 -0.11 17.95
N GLN A 40 24.25 -0.58 18.25
CA GLN A 40 24.82 -0.49 19.60
C GLN A 40 25.12 0.97 19.97
N GLY A 41 25.68 1.75 19.06
CA GLY A 41 25.86 3.20 19.22
C GLY A 41 24.53 3.94 19.38
N ALA A 42 23.48 3.50 18.67
CA ALA A 42 22.13 4.04 18.80
C ALA A 42 21.45 3.68 20.14
N GLY A 43 21.87 2.62 20.83
CA GLY A 43 21.39 2.27 22.17
C GLY A 43 21.02 0.81 22.39
N LEU A 44 21.07 -0.03 21.35
CA LEU A 44 20.78 -1.47 21.44
C LEU A 44 21.72 -2.15 22.44
N LYS A 45 21.16 -2.90 23.39
CA LYS A 45 21.91 -3.58 24.46
C LYS A 45 22.15 -5.07 24.22
N ILE A 46 21.45 -5.66 23.26
CA ILE A 46 21.63 -7.06 22.85
C ILE A 46 22.59 -7.14 21.67
N SER A 47 23.09 -8.35 21.41
CA SER A 47 23.89 -8.59 20.21
C SER A 47 23.04 -8.51 18.94
N ILE A 48 23.66 -8.19 17.80
CA ILE A 48 22.96 -8.20 16.51
C ILE A 48 22.43 -9.60 16.18
N ASP A 49 23.16 -10.65 16.56
CA ASP A 49 22.73 -12.03 16.36
C ASP A 49 21.48 -12.40 17.19
N GLU A 50 21.23 -11.73 18.32
CA GLU A 50 19.96 -11.88 19.03
C GLU A 50 18.79 -11.20 18.31
N VAL A 51 19.06 -10.14 17.54
CA VAL A 51 18.04 -9.52 16.68
C VAL A 51 17.79 -10.39 15.46
N TYR A 52 18.87 -10.83 14.80
CA TYR A 52 18.84 -11.51 13.52
C TYR A 52 20.02 -12.46 13.37
N ASN A 53 19.72 -13.76 13.23
CA ASN A 53 20.71 -14.80 12.99
C ASN A 53 20.23 -15.77 11.89
N PRO A 54 20.86 -15.81 10.70
CA PRO A 54 20.50 -16.77 9.64
C PRO A 54 20.68 -18.23 10.06
N ASP A 55 21.61 -18.50 10.96
CA ASP A 55 22.04 -19.85 11.35
C ASP A 55 21.45 -20.30 12.69
N GLY A 56 20.51 -19.53 13.27
CA GLY A 56 20.00 -19.78 14.61
C GLY A 56 18.71 -19.02 14.94
N ILE A 57 18.25 -19.19 16.18
CA ILE A 57 17.04 -18.52 16.67
C ILE A 57 17.38 -17.09 17.10
N SER A 58 16.56 -16.12 16.69
CA SER A 58 16.69 -14.70 16.97
C SER A 58 15.32 -14.02 17.12
N LEU A 59 15.27 -12.70 17.35
CA LEU A 59 14.00 -11.98 17.51
C LEU A 59 13.12 -12.02 16.26
N ILE A 60 13.69 -12.14 15.06
CA ILE A 60 12.90 -12.28 13.83
C ILE A 60 12.01 -13.53 13.83
N ASP A 61 12.39 -14.61 14.53
CA ASP A 61 11.58 -15.82 14.65
C ASP A 61 10.28 -15.62 15.46
N ALA A 62 10.16 -14.49 16.18
CA ALA A 62 8.94 -14.11 16.88
C ALA A 62 7.97 -13.31 16.00
N LEU A 63 8.39 -12.86 14.82
CA LEU A 63 7.56 -12.02 13.95
C LEU A 63 6.57 -12.83 13.13
N VAL A 64 5.43 -12.21 12.86
CA VAL A 64 4.34 -12.79 12.11
C VAL A 64 3.81 -11.79 11.09
N LYS A 65 3.63 -12.21 9.84
CA LYS A 65 2.90 -11.44 8.82
C LYS A 65 1.42 -11.87 8.87
N LEU A 66 0.54 -10.93 9.17
CA LEU A 66 -0.91 -11.12 9.30
C LEU A 66 -1.63 -10.31 8.22
N GLY A 67 -1.89 -10.93 7.07
CA GLY A 67 -2.35 -10.19 5.89
C GLY A 67 -1.35 -9.08 5.50
N GLY A 68 -1.79 -7.83 5.52
CA GLY A 68 -0.96 -6.64 5.29
C GLY A 68 -0.32 -6.04 6.55
N CYS A 69 -0.44 -6.70 7.70
CA CYS A 69 0.05 -6.22 8.99
C CYS A 69 1.21 -7.05 9.54
N THR A 70 1.82 -6.52 10.59
CA THR A 70 2.78 -7.23 11.44
C THR A 70 2.12 -7.65 12.75
N GLY A 71 2.49 -8.81 13.26
CA GLY A 71 2.25 -9.23 14.63
C GLY A 71 3.50 -9.87 15.22
N SER A 72 3.43 -10.23 16.50
CA SER A 72 4.52 -10.96 17.16
C SER A 72 4.01 -11.97 18.15
N PHE A 73 4.68 -13.12 18.23
CA PHE A 73 4.45 -14.08 19.31
C PHE A 73 4.86 -13.46 20.65
N VAL A 74 3.98 -13.57 21.65
CA VAL A 74 4.19 -13.08 23.02
C VAL A 74 4.04 -14.20 24.07
N SER A 75 3.87 -15.45 23.62
CA SER A 75 3.91 -16.63 24.47
C SER A 75 4.48 -17.83 23.73
N ASN A 76 4.84 -18.87 24.48
CA ASN A 76 5.20 -20.16 23.92
C ASN A 76 4.00 -20.96 23.40
N GLU A 77 2.76 -20.51 23.60
CA GLU A 77 1.54 -21.18 23.14
C GLU A 77 0.89 -20.42 21.98
N GLY A 78 1.71 -19.85 21.10
CA GLY A 78 1.27 -19.30 19.83
C GLY A 78 0.41 -18.04 19.94
N LEU A 79 0.37 -17.39 21.11
CA LEU A 79 -0.35 -16.13 21.30
C LEU A 79 0.37 -15.01 20.55
N ILE A 80 -0.34 -14.31 19.69
CA ILE A 80 0.15 -13.26 18.82
C ILE A 80 -0.52 -11.95 19.20
N ILE A 81 0.27 -10.90 19.39
CA ILE A 81 -0.23 -9.53 19.47
C ILE A 81 -0.18 -8.86 18.10
N THR A 82 -1.22 -8.12 17.75
CA THR A 82 -1.26 -7.22 16.59
C THR A 82 -2.17 -6.03 16.88
N ASN A 83 -2.38 -5.13 15.91
CA ASN A 83 -3.31 -4.01 16.09
C ASN A 83 -4.77 -4.47 15.96
N HIS A 84 -5.68 -3.76 16.64
CA HIS A 84 -7.12 -3.99 16.52
C HIS A 84 -7.56 -3.87 15.06
N HIS A 85 -7.08 -2.85 14.33
CA HIS A 85 -7.40 -2.66 12.92
C HIS A 85 -6.86 -3.78 12.01
N CYS A 86 -5.75 -4.42 12.38
CA CYS A 86 -5.17 -5.55 11.63
C CYS A 86 -6.01 -6.82 11.73
N SER A 87 -6.68 -7.02 12.86
CA SER A 87 -7.64 -8.10 13.07
C SER A 87 -9.07 -7.76 12.64
N PHE A 88 -9.35 -6.50 12.28
CA PHE A 88 -10.72 -6.00 12.10
C PHE A 88 -11.54 -6.84 11.12
N GLY A 89 -10.96 -7.21 9.97
CA GLY A 89 -11.65 -8.06 8.98
C GLY A 89 -11.98 -9.45 9.50
N ALA A 90 -11.13 -10.03 10.35
CA ALA A 90 -11.39 -11.30 11.02
C ALA A 90 -12.51 -11.18 12.07
N VAL A 91 -12.47 -10.13 12.89
CA VAL A 91 -13.48 -9.85 13.92
C VAL A 91 -14.84 -9.57 13.29
N GLN A 92 -14.88 -8.83 12.18
CA GLN A 92 -16.10 -8.55 11.43
C GLN A 92 -16.74 -9.84 10.94
N LYS A 93 -15.97 -10.75 10.34
CA LYS A 93 -16.47 -12.04 9.84
C LYS A 93 -16.93 -12.97 10.96
N ALA A 94 -16.35 -12.84 12.16
CA ALA A 94 -16.74 -13.60 13.33
C ALA A 94 -17.99 -13.05 14.03
N SER A 95 -18.30 -11.76 13.84
CA SER A 95 -19.42 -11.08 14.51
C SER A 95 -20.78 -11.44 13.89
N THR A 96 -21.82 -11.49 14.73
CA THR A 96 -23.23 -11.57 14.29
C THR A 96 -24.02 -10.37 14.81
N THR A 97 -25.29 -10.27 14.42
CA THR A 97 -26.21 -9.28 14.99
C THR A 97 -26.43 -9.48 16.49
N GLU A 98 -26.46 -10.73 16.97
CA GLU A 98 -26.53 -11.01 18.42
C GLU A 98 -25.19 -10.82 19.12
N ASN A 99 -24.08 -11.20 18.47
CA ASN A 99 -22.74 -11.16 19.03
C ASN A 99 -21.85 -10.21 18.23
N ASN A 100 -22.00 -8.91 18.48
CA ASN A 100 -21.20 -7.88 17.81
C ASN A 100 -19.87 -7.67 18.55
N TYR A 101 -18.84 -8.42 18.15
CA TYR A 101 -17.50 -8.36 18.75
C TYR A 101 -16.72 -7.10 18.35
N LEU A 102 -17.06 -6.48 17.22
CA LEU A 102 -16.50 -5.19 16.84
C LEU A 102 -16.90 -4.12 17.86
N GLU A 103 -18.20 -3.99 18.12
CA GLU A 103 -18.70 -2.94 19.01
C GLU A 103 -18.34 -3.22 20.47
N ASN A 104 -18.60 -4.45 20.93
CA ASN A 104 -18.54 -4.79 22.36
C ASN A 104 -17.20 -5.39 22.79
N GLY A 105 -16.32 -5.71 21.85
CA GLY A 105 -15.10 -6.46 22.11
C GLY A 105 -15.36 -7.95 22.31
N PHE A 106 -14.29 -8.70 22.54
CA PHE A 106 -14.28 -10.14 22.74
C PHE A 106 -13.16 -10.55 23.68
N LEU A 107 -13.40 -11.55 24.53
CA LEU A 107 -12.40 -12.20 25.37
C LEU A 107 -12.76 -13.67 25.51
N ALA A 108 -11.92 -14.55 24.97
CA ALA A 108 -11.94 -15.97 25.27
C ALA A 108 -11.35 -16.20 26.66
N LYS A 109 -12.13 -16.80 27.58
CA LYS A 109 -11.64 -17.13 28.93
C LYS A 109 -10.86 -18.44 28.96
N THR A 110 -11.11 -19.31 27.98
CA THR A 110 -10.40 -20.56 27.77
C THR A 110 -10.05 -20.73 26.28
N MET A 111 -9.14 -21.64 25.96
CA MET A 111 -8.73 -21.90 24.57
C MET A 111 -9.88 -22.45 23.71
N GLU A 112 -10.81 -23.17 24.33
CA GLU A 112 -12.02 -23.70 23.67
C GLU A 112 -13.02 -22.60 23.31
N GLU A 113 -12.96 -21.44 23.98
CA GLU A 113 -13.78 -20.27 23.68
C GLU A 113 -13.19 -19.40 22.55
N GLU A 114 -11.95 -19.66 22.12
CA GLU A 114 -11.29 -18.89 21.05
C GLU A 114 -11.99 -19.10 19.70
N ILE A 115 -12.28 -18.00 18.99
CA ILE A 115 -13.14 -18.04 17.79
C ILE A 115 -12.30 -18.17 16.52
N PRO A 116 -12.55 -19.15 15.64
CA PRO A 116 -11.82 -19.29 14.38
C PRO A 116 -12.01 -18.08 13.46
N ALA A 117 -10.89 -17.45 13.06
CA ALA A 117 -10.89 -16.33 12.14
C ALA A 117 -10.89 -16.82 10.69
N LYS A 118 -12.09 -17.10 10.14
CA LYS A 118 -12.24 -17.70 8.80
C LYS A 118 -11.55 -16.90 7.70
N GLY A 119 -10.61 -17.55 7.00
CA GLY A 119 -9.82 -16.95 5.92
C GLY A 119 -8.76 -15.96 6.39
N TYR A 120 -8.45 -15.94 7.69
CA TYR A 120 -7.36 -15.16 8.25
C TYR A 120 -6.17 -16.08 8.54
N THR A 121 -5.07 -15.86 7.81
CA THR A 121 -3.87 -16.68 7.91
C THR A 121 -2.72 -15.91 8.53
N CYS A 122 -1.78 -16.64 9.11
CA CYS A 122 -0.54 -16.12 9.67
C CYS A 122 0.62 -16.69 8.87
N ARG A 123 1.57 -15.86 8.43
CA ARG A 123 2.79 -16.30 7.76
C ARG A 123 3.96 -16.08 8.71
N ILE A 124 4.65 -17.16 9.05
CA ILE A 124 5.82 -17.17 9.92
C ILE A 124 7.05 -17.27 9.03
N THR A 125 7.96 -16.30 9.10
CA THR A 125 9.22 -16.36 8.35
C THR A 125 10.06 -17.52 8.88
N VAL A 126 10.40 -18.47 8.00
CA VAL A 126 11.21 -19.66 8.32
C VAL A 126 12.68 -19.39 8.02
N SER A 127 12.93 -18.81 6.85
CA SER A 127 14.25 -18.40 6.39
C SER A 127 14.10 -17.40 5.25
N TYR A 128 15.23 -16.83 4.82
CA TYR A 128 15.32 -15.96 3.67
C TYR A 128 16.71 -16.14 3.04
N GLU A 129 16.85 -15.67 1.81
CA GLU A 129 18.06 -15.85 0.99
C GLU A 129 18.19 -14.66 0.05
N ASP A 130 19.42 -14.15 -0.11
CA ASP A 130 19.72 -13.16 -1.13
C ASP A 130 19.79 -13.87 -2.49
N VAL A 131 18.88 -13.51 -3.40
CA VAL A 131 18.76 -14.05 -4.76
C VAL A 131 19.04 -12.97 -5.81
N SER A 132 19.70 -11.88 -5.41
CA SER A 132 19.97 -10.73 -6.28
C SER A 132 20.74 -11.11 -7.53
N ASP A 133 21.77 -11.96 -7.39
CA ASP A 133 22.59 -12.40 -8.52
C ASP A 133 21.78 -13.21 -9.54
N GLU A 134 20.86 -14.08 -9.09
CA GLU A 134 20.01 -14.88 -9.97
C GLU A 134 19.05 -13.98 -10.77
N VAL A 135 18.39 -13.04 -10.08
CA VAL A 135 17.44 -12.10 -10.68
C VAL A 135 18.15 -11.12 -11.62
N LEU A 136 19.24 -10.50 -11.17
CA LEU A 136 19.97 -9.51 -11.97
C LEU A 136 20.67 -10.14 -13.18
N THR A 137 21.11 -11.40 -13.09
CA THR A 137 21.65 -12.12 -14.26
C THR A 137 20.58 -12.29 -15.34
N ALA A 138 19.36 -12.68 -14.98
CA ALA A 138 18.25 -12.77 -15.93
C ALA A 138 17.93 -11.39 -16.53
N ALA A 139 17.83 -10.37 -15.67
CA ALA A 139 17.53 -9.00 -16.05
C ALA A 139 18.58 -8.39 -17.01
N ASN A 140 19.86 -8.70 -16.81
CA ASN A 140 20.96 -8.15 -17.62
C ASN A 140 21.13 -8.85 -18.97
N ASN A 141 20.49 -10.00 -19.17
CA ASN A 141 20.50 -10.73 -20.45
C ASN A 141 19.33 -10.32 -21.37
N ALA A 142 18.43 -9.46 -20.91
CA ALA A 142 17.32 -8.97 -21.71
C ALA A 142 17.79 -7.93 -22.75
N ASP A 143 17.13 -7.90 -23.91
CA ASP A 143 17.50 -7.05 -25.04
C ASP A 143 17.09 -5.57 -24.84
N ASP A 144 16.04 -5.30 -24.07
CA ASP A 144 15.52 -3.96 -23.79
C ASP A 144 14.91 -3.81 -22.37
N ILE A 145 14.41 -2.62 -22.05
CA ILE A 145 13.84 -2.27 -20.73
C ILE A 145 12.55 -3.06 -20.43
N SER A 146 11.71 -3.30 -21.44
CA SER A 146 10.46 -4.07 -21.26
C SER A 146 10.81 -5.53 -20.97
N GLY A 147 11.66 -6.13 -21.81
CA GLY A 147 12.16 -7.48 -21.63
C GLY A 147 12.93 -7.66 -20.32
N ARG A 148 13.60 -6.61 -19.82
CA ARG A 148 14.21 -6.63 -18.48
C ARG A 148 13.17 -6.81 -17.39
N THR A 149 12.06 -6.10 -17.47
CA THR A 149 10.96 -6.19 -16.49
C THR A 149 10.35 -7.59 -16.50
N ASP A 150 10.12 -8.13 -17.70
CA ASP A 150 9.58 -9.48 -17.87
C ASP A 150 10.56 -10.55 -17.37
N ALA A 151 11.85 -10.43 -17.69
CA ALA A 151 12.89 -11.36 -17.22
C ALA A 151 13.02 -11.37 -15.69
N ILE A 152 12.86 -10.23 -15.02
CA ILE A 152 12.82 -10.15 -13.55
C ILE A 152 11.59 -10.89 -13.03
N ALA A 153 10.41 -10.62 -13.59
CA ALA A 153 9.15 -11.25 -13.17
C ALA A 153 9.19 -12.77 -13.34
N ASP A 154 9.67 -13.24 -14.49
CA ASP A 154 9.83 -14.66 -14.80
C ASP A 154 10.83 -15.35 -13.87
N LYS A 155 11.98 -14.71 -13.61
CA LYS A 155 12.97 -15.28 -12.68
C LYS A 155 12.43 -15.33 -11.25
N ILE A 156 11.72 -14.30 -10.80
CA ILE A 156 11.06 -14.31 -9.48
C ILE A 156 10.07 -15.46 -9.39
N LYS A 157 9.24 -15.65 -10.43
CA LYS A 157 8.27 -16.75 -10.48
C LYS A 157 8.95 -18.11 -10.41
N GLU A 158 10.00 -18.33 -11.20
CA GLU A 158 10.79 -19.56 -11.19
C GLU A 158 11.37 -19.85 -9.80
N LEU A 159 11.92 -18.83 -9.12
CA LEU A 159 12.47 -18.98 -7.77
C LEU A 159 11.39 -19.36 -6.75
N VAL A 160 10.20 -18.77 -6.83
CA VAL A 160 9.07 -19.11 -5.96
C VAL A 160 8.62 -20.56 -6.21
N GLU A 161 8.41 -20.93 -7.48
CA GLU A 161 8.00 -22.29 -7.87
C GLU A 161 9.03 -23.33 -7.41
N ARG A 162 10.34 -23.05 -7.57
CA ARG A 162 11.43 -23.91 -7.08
C ARG A 162 11.30 -24.24 -5.60
N GLU A 163 11.04 -23.24 -4.76
CA GLU A 163 10.92 -23.45 -3.31
C GLU A 163 9.65 -24.21 -2.93
N GLU A 164 8.51 -23.87 -3.55
CA GLU A 164 7.22 -24.50 -3.26
C GLU A 164 7.14 -25.94 -3.80
N GLU A 165 7.89 -26.27 -4.86
CA GLU A 165 8.07 -27.65 -5.33
C GLU A 165 8.99 -28.47 -4.41
N ALA A 166 10.03 -27.85 -3.85
CA ALA A 166 10.97 -28.51 -2.95
C ALA A 166 10.34 -28.85 -1.59
N ASP A 167 9.46 -27.99 -1.09
CA ASP A 167 8.69 -28.22 0.13
C ASP A 167 7.29 -27.61 0.00
N SER A 168 6.29 -28.46 -0.26
CA SER A 168 4.89 -28.03 -0.41
C SER A 168 4.24 -27.51 0.87
N THR A 169 4.96 -27.54 2.01
CA THR A 169 4.50 -27.00 3.29
C THR A 169 4.90 -25.54 3.52
N ILE A 170 5.77 -24.98 2.66
CA ILE A 170 6.15 -23.57 2.68
C ILE A 170 5.46 -22.78 1.58
N SER A 171 5.44 -21.47 1.76
CA SER A 171 5.15 -20.49 0.71
C SER A 171 6.35 -19.58 0.53
N ALA A 172 6.69 -19.27 -0.71
CA ALA A 172 7.83 -18.41 -1.04
C ALA A 172 7.40 -17.05 -1.58
N GLU A 173 8.24 -16.03 -1.39
CA GLU A 173 8.04 -14.68 -1.93
C GLU A 173 9.39 -14.03 -2.16
N VAL A 174 9.67 -13.55 -3.36
CA VAL A 174 10.85 -12.70 -3.61
C VAL A 174 10.43 -11.24 -3.48
N SER A 175 11.11 -10.51 -2.60
CA SER A 175 10.90 -9.07 -2.40
C SER A 175 12.09 -8.29 -2.94
N GLU A 176 11.81 -7.25 -3.72
CA GLU A 176 12.78 -6.24 -4.10
C GLU A 176 13.00 -5.28 -2.92
N MET A 177 14.20 -5.32 -2.34
CA MET A 177 14.53 -4.57 -1.12
C MET A 177 15.08 -3.17 -1.44
N PHE A 178 16.02 -3.11 -2.39
CA PHE A 178 16.49 -1.89 -3.03
C PHE A 178 16.16 -1.99 -4.51
N VAL A 179 15.42 -0.98 -5.01
CA VAL A 179 14.88 -0.98 -6.37
C VAL A 179 15.99 -1.21 -7.39
N GLY A 180 15.85 -2.27 -8.18
CA GLY A 180 16.79 -2.66 -9.22
C GLY A 180 18.16 -3.17 -8.73
N GLN A 181 18.35 -3.35 -7.43
CA GLN A 181 19.66 -3.69 -6.84
C GLN A 181 19.66 -4.97 -6.02
N SER A 182 18.64 -5.21 -5.19
CA SER A 182 18.67 -6.37 -4.29
C SER A 182 17.32 -7.06 -4.17
N TYR A 183 17.34 -8.38 -4.29
CA TYR A 183 16.17 -9.26 -4.25
C TYR A 183 16.38 -10.32 -3.18
N VAL A 184 15.43 -10.42 -2.24
CA VAL A 184 15.48 -11.37 -1.14
C VAL A 184 14.30 -12.32 -1.25
N LEU A 185 14.61 -13.61 -1.36
CA LEU A 185 13.65 -14.71 -1.30
C LEU A 185 13.32 -15.00 0.16
N PHE A 186 12.05 -14.97 0.52
CA PHE A 186 11.54 -15.33 1.83
C PHE A 186 10.77 -16.63 1.76
N ARG A 187 11.00 -17.52 2.73
CA ARG A 187 10.25 -18.77 2.90
C ARG A 187 9.40 -18.66 4.15
N TYR A 188 8.12 -18.97 4.04
CA TYR A 188 7.15 -18.83 5.11
C TYR A 188 6.45 -20.15 5.40
N LYS A 189 6.22 -20.42 6.68
CA LYS A 189 5.22 -21.40 7.10
C LYS A 189 3.88 -20.69 7.22
N VAL A 190 2.88 -21.15 6.47
CA VAL A 190 1.53 -20.56 6.50
C VAL A 190 0.70 -21.28 7.56
N MET A 191 0.26 -20.60 8.60
CA MET A 191 -0.73 -21.06 9.58
C MET A 191 -2.13 -20.75 9.06
N LYS A 192 -2.96 -21.78 8.93
CA LYS A 192 -4.33 -21.65 8.40
C LYS A 192 -5.41 -21.58 9.49
N ASP A 193 -5.13 -22.15 10.66
CA ASP A 193 -5.97 -22.00 11.86
C ASP A 193 -5.42 -20.88 12.75
N VAL A 194 -6.03 -19.69 12.64
CA VAL A 194 -5.78 -18.56 13.54
C VAL A 194 -7.09 -18.24 14.24
N ARG A 195 -7.05 -18.09 15.56
CA ARG A 195 -8.24 -17.87 16.40
C ARG A 195 -8.16 -16.53 17.11
N LEU A 196 -9.30 -15.85 17.24
CA LEU A 196 -9.44 -14.65 18.04
C LEU A 196 -9.38 -15.03 19.53
N VAL A 197 -8.56 -14.30 20.29
CA VAL A 197 -8.41 -14.49 21.75
C VAL A 197 -8.96 -13.29 22.50
N TYR A 198 -8.53 -12.09 22.11
CA TYR A 198 -8.99 -10.85 22.73
C TYR A 198 -9.07 -9.73 21.70
N VAL A 199 -10.16 -8.97 21.77
CA VAL A 199 -10.40 -7.78 20.96
C VAL A 199 -11.00 -6.73 21.89
N PRO A 200 -10.39 -5.56 22.09
CA PRO A 200 -11.03 -4.49 22.84
C PRO A 200 -12.27 -4.00 22.10
N PRO A 201 -13.28 -3.44 22.80
CA PRO A 201 -14.41 -2.79 22.13
C PRO A 201 -13.91 -1.67 21.22
N ARG A 202 -14.64 -1.40 20.13
CA ARG A 202 -14.29 -0.35 19.16
C ARG A 202 -14.03 1.01 19.81
N ALA A 203 -14.78 1.35 20.87
CA ALA A 203 -14.58 2.58 21.63
C ALA A 203 -13.18 2.71 22.26
N ILE A 204 -12.43 1.62 22.39
CA ILE A 204 -11.02 1.58 22.83
C ILE A 204 -10.09 1.36 21.64
N GLY A 205 -10.36 0.31 20.84
CA GLY A 205 -9.52 -0.11 19.71
C GLY A 205 -9.44 0.88 18.54
N GLU A 206 -10.46 1.74 18.41
CA GLU A 206 -10.55 2.81 17.41
C GLU A 206 -11.00 4.14 18.08
N PHE A 207 -10.60 4.38 19.34
CA PHE A 207 -10.91 5.62 20.05
C PHE A 207 -10.49 6.85 19.24
N GLY A 208 -11.39 7.83 19.14
CA GLY A 208 -11.23 9.04 18.32
C GLY A 208 -11.53 8.84 16.84
N GLY A 209 -11.69 7.59 16.36
CA GLY A 209 -12.07 7.28 14.99
C GLY A 209 -11.24 8.02 13.95
N GLU A 210 -11.93 8.53 12.93
CA GLU A 210 -11.28 9.29 11.85
C GLU A 210 -10.76 10.65 12.29
N SER A 211 -11.34 11.27 13.33
CA SER A 211 -10.85 12.56 13.86
C SER A 211 -9.39 12.44 14.29
N ASP A 212 -9.11 11.42 15.09
CA ASP A 212 -7.78 11.22 15.67
C ASP A 212 -6.83 10.50 14.70
N ASN A 213 -7.34 9.87 13.62
CA ASN A 213 -6.51 9.20 12.62
C ASN A 213 -5.41 10.13 12.08
N TRP A 214 -4.17 9.64 12.03
CA TRP A 214 -2.95 10.42 11.70
C TRP A 214 -2.60 11.59 12.63
N VAL A 215 -3.16 11.66 13.84
CA VAL A 215 -2.89 12.74 14.82
C VAL A 215 -2.09 12.24 16.04
N TRP A 216 -1.20 13.10 16.51
CA TRP A 216 -0.57 13.06 17.83
C TRP A 216 -0.88 14.38 18.57
N PRO A 217 -1.22 14.39 19.88
CA PRO A 217 -1.33 13.27 20.84
C PRO A 217 -2.39 12.23 20.47
N ARG A 218 -2.19 10.98 20.92
CA ARG A 218 -3.10 9.86 20.64
C ARG A 218 -3.43 9.06 21.89
N HIS A 219 -4.68 8.59 21.99
CA HIS A 219 -5.20 7.87 23.16
C HIS A 219 -5.93 6.55 22.79
N THR A 220 -5.59 5.97 21.64
CA THR A 220 -6.23 4.74 21.12
C THR A 220 -5.53 3.49 21.64
N GLY A 221 -6.31 2.53 22.17
CA GLY A 221 -5.82 1.20 22.57
C GLY A 221 -5.85 0.22 21.40
N ASP A 222 -5.11 0.50 20.34
CA ASP A 222 -5.13 -0.24 19.07
C ASP A 222 -4.34 -1.56 19.15
N PHE A 223 -4.88 -2.56 19.84
CA PHE A 223 -4.31 -3.90 19.93
C PHE A 223 -5.38 -5.00 19.93
N SER A 224 -5.00 -6.20 19.53
CA SER A 224 -5.77 -7.43 19.68
C SER A 224 -4.84 -8.61 19.87
N PHE A 225 -5.38 -9.70 20.40
CA PHE A 225 -4.70 -10.97 20.50
C PHE A 225 -5.40 -12.03 19.66
N VAL A 226 -4.60 -12.73 18.87
CA VAL A 226 -4.99 -13.93 18.14
C VAL A 226 -4.04 -15.07 18.51
N ARG A 227 -4.39 -16.32 18.23
CA ARG A 227 -3.53 -17.48 18.47
C ARG A 227 -3.42 -18.34 17.23
N ALA A 228 -2.20 -18.75 16.90
CA ALA A 228 -1.96 -19.73 15.84
C ALA A 228 -2.09 -21.15 16.37
N TYR A 229 -2.75 -22.01 15.59
CA TYR A 229 -2.93 -23.44 15.86
C TYR A 229 -2.36 -24.29 14.72
N VAL A 230 -2.01 -25.51 15.05
CA VAL A 230 -1.50 -26.54 14.14
C VAL A 230 -2.16 -27.89 14.44
N ALA A 231 -2.08 -28.82 13.49
CA ALA A 231 -2.45 -30.20 13.77
C ALA A 231 -1.57 -30.79 14.89
N PRO A 232 -2.01 -31.85 15.59
CA PRO A 232 -1.23 -32.49 16.66
C PRO A 232 0.18 -32.95 16.25
N ASP A 233 0.41 -33.21 14.97
CA ASP A 233 1.72 -33.55 14.41
C ASP A 233 2.63 -32.33 14.13
N GLY A 234 2.13 -31.11 14.36
CA GLY A 234 2.81 -29.83 14.14
C GLY A 234 2.69 -29.29 12.72
N SER A 235 1.98 -29.97 11.82
CA SER A 235 1.74 -29.50 10.45
C SER A 235 0.70 -28.36 10.41
N SER A 236 0.80 -27.51 9.38
CA SER A 236 -0.24 -26.50 9.16
C SER A 236 -1.53 -27.19 8.75
N ALA A 237 -2.63 -26.84 9.41
CA ALA A 237 -3.94 -27.40 9.16
C ALA A 237 -5.01 -26.31 9.15
N GLU A 238 -6.08 -26.56 8.41
CA GLU A 238 -7.33 -25.81 8.56
C GLU A 238 -7.88 -26.01 9.98
N TYR A 239 -8.86 -25.19 10.36
CA TYR A 239 -9.50 -25.30 11.67
C TYR A 239 -9.99 -26.71 11.99
N SER A 240 -9.62 -27.20 13.17
CA SER A 240 -10.13 -28.41 13.81
C SER A 240 -10.16 -28.22 15.32
N GLU A 241 -11.15 -28.79 16.00
CA GLU A 241 -11.21 -28.82 17.46
C GLU A 241 -10.03 -29.59 18.07
N GLU A 242 -9.43 -30.51 17.31
CA GLU A 242 -8.27 -31.31 17.73
C GLU A 242 -6.93 -30.58 17.57
N ASN A 243 -6.91 -29.44 16.87
CA ASN A 243 -5.68 -28.67 16.69
C ASN A 243 -5.16 -28.15 18.03
N VAL A 244 -3.84 -28.06 18.14
CA VAL A 244 -3.14 -27.63 19.36
C VAL A 244 -2.46 -26.27 19.13
N PRO A 245 -2.26 -25.46 20.18
CA PRO A 245 -1.54 -24.19 20.07
C PRO A 245 -0.15 -24.38 19.46
N TYR A 246 0.18 -23.56 18.46
CA TYR A 246 1.50 -23.55 17.85
C TYR A 246 2.57 -23.16 18.88
N GLN A 247 3.69 -23.87 18.91
CA GLN A 247 4.83 -23.56 19.76
C GLN A 247 5.90 -22.81 18.93
N PRO A 248 6.01 -21.47 19.04
CA PRO A 248 6.97 -20.71 18.26
C PRO A 248 8.40 -20.95 18.76
N LYS A 249 9.38 -20.82 17.85
CA LYS A 249 10.81 -20.92 18.20
C LYS A 249 11.25 -19.83 19.17
N LYS A 250 10.64 -18.64 19.06
CA LYS A 250 10.90 -17.46 19.89
C LYS A 250 9.59 -16.70 20.10
N PHE A 251 9.47 -16.03 21.25
CA PHE A 251 8.44 -15.04 21.52
C PHE A 251 9.07 -13.85 22.23
N ILE A 252 8.41 -12.70 22.17
CA ILE A 252 8.86 -11.45 22.78
C ILE A 252 8.33 -11.38 24.21
N GLU A 253 9.21 -11.05 25.15
CA GLU A 253 8.84 -10.80 26.54
C GLU A 253 8.31 -9.37 26.71
N VAL A 254 7.17 -9.24 27.38
CA VAL A 254 6.56 -7.93 27.65
C VAL A 254 7.22 -7.29 28.87
N ASN A 255 7.79 -6.09 28.69
CA ASN A 255 8.32 -5.28 29.79
C ASN A 255 7.21 -4.38 30.37
N PRO A 256 6.75 -4.61 31.62
CA PRO A 256 5.65 -3.85 32.21
C PRO A 256 6.08 -2.50 32.82
N ASN A 257 7.36 -2.15 32.80
CA ASN A 257 7.89 -0.96 33.48
C ASN A 257 7.62 0.36 32.74
N GLY A 258 7.02 0.31 31.55
CA GLY A 258 6.77 1.48 30.72
C GLY A 258 7.99 1.89 29.90
N VAL A 259 7.95 3.13 29.40
CA VAL A 259 9.00 3.77 28.59
C VAL A 259 9.22 5.19 29.07
N ASP A 260 10.45 5.66 28.98
CA ASP A 260 10.85 7.04 29.26
C ASP A 260 11.25 7.77 27.96
N GLU A 261 11.26 9.11 28.01
CA GLU A 261 11.77 9.92 26.90
C GLU A 261 13.24 9.58 26.62
N ASN A 262 13.59 9.37 25.35
CA ASN A 262 14.91 8.96 24.86
C ASN A 262 15.28 7.49 25.08
N ASP A 263 14.34 6.63 25.48
CA ASP A 263 14.55 5.19 25.40
C ASP A 263 14.79 4.74 23.95
N PHE A 264 15.72 3.81 23.76
CA PHE A 264 15.98 3.20 22.46
C PHE A 264 14.77 2.36 22.02
N VAL A 265 14.23 2.66 20.85
CA VAL A 265 13.14 1.91 20.22
C VAL A 265 13.61 1.33 18.90
N PHE A 266 13.41 0.04 18.72
CA PHE A 266 13.70 -0.68 17.50
C PHE A 266 12.50 -1.50 17.07
N LEU A 267 12.11 -1.36 15.81
CA LEU A 267 10.92 -1.98 15.25
C LEU A 267 11.32 -2.95 14.15
N LEU A 268 10.83 -4.17 14.27
CA LEU A 268 10.88 -5.17 13.21
C LEU A 268 9.47 -5.37 12.66
N GLY A 269 9.35 -5.45 11.34
CA GLY A 269 8.06 -5.71 10.72
C GLY A 269 8.13 -5.78 9.21
N TYR A 270 6.94 -5.79 8.60
CA TYR A 270 6.75 -5.92 7.16
C TYR A 270 6.19 -4.61 6.59
N PRO A 271 7.01 -3.56 6.44
CA PRO A 271 6.55 -2.31 5.85
C PRO A 271 6.12 -2.54 4.39
N GLY A 272 5.05 -1.87 3.97
CA GLY A 272 4.48 -2.06 2.64
C GLY A 272 5.32 -1.44 1.52
N ARG A 273 5.33 -0.11 1.42
CA ARG A 273 6.08 0.61 0.37
C ARG A 273 6.57 1.95 0.89
N THR A 274 7.76 2.34 0.48
CA THR A 274 8.32 3.67 0.72
C THR A 274 8.85 4.25 -0.60
N TYR A 275 9.11 5.56 -0.59
CA TYR A 275 9.55 6.31 -1.76
C TYR A 275 10.84 7.09 -1.47
N LYS A 276 11.65 6.64 -0.49
CA LYS A 276 12.81 7.39 0.04
C LYS A 276 13.82 7.80 -1.05
N HIS A 277 14.04 6.93 -2.03
CA HIS A 277 15.00 7.12 -3.12
C HIS A 277 14.38 7.63 -4.42
N GLN A 278 13.10 8.02 -4.41
CA GLN A 278 12.48 8.64 -5.59
C GLN A 278 13.06 10.04 -5.84
N PRO A 279 13.22 10.47 -7.10
CA PRO A 279 13.82 11.77 -7.42
C PRO A 279 12.90 12.94 -7.05
N SER A 280 13.44 14.15 -7.02
CA SER A 280 12.70 15.40 -6.77
C SER A 280 11.51 15.54 -7.73
N TYR A 281 11.69 15.14 -8.99
CA TYR A 281 10.64 15.12 -10.02
C TYR A 281 9.44 14.23 -9.66
N PHE A 282 9.65 13.12 -8.94
CA PHE A 282 8.55 12.28 -8.44
C PHE A 282 7.67 13.03 -7.45
N ILE A 283 8.32 13.72 -6.51
CA ILE A 283 7.64 14.48 -5.45
C ILE A 283 6.93 15.68 -6.08
N GLU A 284 7.57 16.33 -7.05
CA GLU A 284 6.99 17.43 -7.82
C GLU A 284 5.77 16.97 -8.65
N TYR A 285 5.84 15.80 -9.30
CA TYR A 285 4.69 15.20 -9.98
C TYR A 285 3.50 15.03 -9.03
N GLN A 286 3.76 14.46 -7.86
CA GLN A 286 2.72 14.25 -6.85
C GLN A 286 2.10 15.57 -6.39
N GLN A 287 2.94 16.57 -6.09
CA GLN A 287 2.49 17.86 -5.59
C GLN A 287 1.71 18.65 -6.65
N LYS A 288 2.13 18.59 -7.92
CA LYS A 288 1.50 19.35 -9.01
C LYS A 288 0.23 18.70 -9.54
N TYR A 289 0.22 17.38 -9.69
CA TYR A 289 -0.83 16.67 -10.42
C TYR A 289 -1.68 15.77 -9.52
N GLN A 290 -1.06 14.74 -8.92
CA GLN A 290 -1.80 13.67 -8.22
C GLN A 290 -2.55 14.18 -6.97
N LEU A 291 -1.79 14.63 -5.98
CA LEU A 291 -2.30 14.90 -4.65
C LEU A 291 -3.40 15.98 -4.65
N PRO A 292 -3.24 17.13 -5.35
CA PRO A 292 -4.27 18.17 -5.32
C PRO A 292 -5.54 17.77 -6.06
N TYR A 293 -5.43 17.05 -7.18
CA TYR A 293 -6.60 16.66 -7.96
C TYR A 293 -7.42 15.60 -7.22
N ILE A 294 -6.79 14.53 -6.75
CA ILE A 294 -7.47 13.46 -6.00
C ILE A 294 -8.10 13.99 -4.71
N SER A 295 -7.38 14.84 -3.94
CA SER A 295 -7.93 15.43 -2.71
C SER A 295 -9.18 16.27 -2.98
N LYS A 296 -9.18 17.10 -4.03
CA LYS A 296 -10.35 17.91 -4.41
C LYS A 296 -11.53 17.07 -4.91
N GLN A 297 -11.25 16.09 -5.76
CA GLN A 297 -12.25 15.17 -6.30
C GLN A 297 -12.94 14.38 -5.18
N PHE A 298 -12.15 13.86 -4.23
CA PHE A 298 -12.71 13.07 -3.13
C PHE A 298 -13.49 13.94 -2.16
N LYS A 299 -13.03 15.17 -1.88
CA LYS A 299 -13.80 16.13 -1.09
C LYS A 299 -15.14 16.43 -1.74
N TRP A 300 -15.17 16.67 -3.06
CA TRP A 300 -16.40 16.94 -3.79
C TRP A 300 -17.35 15.74 -3.77
N MET A 301 -16.85 14.51 -3.98
CA MET A 301 -17.68 13.29 -3.90
C MET A 301 -18.25 13.07 -2.49
N ILE A 302 -17.47 13.33 -1.44
CA ILE A 302 -17.98 13.26 -0.05
C ILE A 302 -19.15 14.22 0.13
N ASP A 303 -19.01 15.48 -0.30
CA ASP A 303 -20.07 16.48 -0.18
C ASP A 303 -21.32 16.08 -0.97
N LEU A 304 -21.15 15.55 -2.19
CA LEU A 304 -22.24 15.01 -2.99
C LEU A 304 -22.98 13.89 -2.25
N TYR A 305 -22.24 12.94 -1.68
CA TYR A 305 -22.83 11.78 -1.01
C TYR A 305 -23.55 12.17 0.29
N GLU A 306 -22.97 13.08 1.06
CA GLU A 306 -23.60 13.62 2.28
C GLU A 306 -24.89 14.39 1.95
N GLU A 307 -24.87 15.23 0.91
CA GLU A 307 -26.06 15.99 0.51
C GLU A 307 -27.18 15.06 0.01
N LYS A 308 -26.85 14.05 -0.81
CA LYS A 308 -27.83 13.06 -1.29
C LYS A 308 -28.38 12.17 -0.18
N GLY A 309 -27.60 11.90 0.87
CA GLY A 309 -28.04 11.10 2.02
C GLY A 309 -28.74 11.89 3.13
N LYS A 310 -28.79 13.22 3.06
CA LYS A 310 -29.33 14.07 4.11
C LYS A 310 -30.78 13.74 4.48
N ASP A 311 -31.61 13.47 3.47
CA ASP A 311 -33.03 13.15 3.61
C ASP A 311 -33.36 11.67 3.31
N ASP A 312 -32.33 10.82 3.12
CA ASP A 312 -32.46 9.38 2.88
C ASP A 312 -31.54 8.59 3.83
N PRO A 313 -32.06 8.18 5.01
CA PRO A 313 -31.28 7.43 5.99
C PRO A 313 -30.79 6.06 5.50
N GLU A 314 -31.52 5.42 4.57
CA GLU A 314 -31.13 4.12 4.02
C GLU A 314 -29.94 4.28 3.08
N PHE A 315 -29.99 5.27 2.19
CA PHE A 315 -28.86 5.63 1.35
C PHE A 315 -27.66 6.09 2.17
N ALA A 316 -27.86 6.95 3.18
CA ALA A 316 -26.81 7.42 4.07
C ALA A 316 -26.08 6.27 4.76
N LEU A 317 -26.83 5.26 5.22
CA LEU A 317 -26.26 4.04 5.80
C LEU A 317 -25.46 3.25 4.76
N LYS A 318 -26.03 3.01 3.58
CA LYS A 318 -25.41 2.26 2.48
C LYS A 318 -24.08 2.90 2.01
N ILE A 319 -24.04 4.23 1.90
CA ILE A 319 -22.89 4.97 1.36
C ILE A 319 -21.81 5.30 2.41
N SER A 320 -22.12 5.14 3.71
CA SER A 320 -21.24 5.52 4.83
C SER A 320 -19.82 4.96 4.76
N SER A 321 -19.67 3.69 4.36
CA SER A 321 -18.36 3.03 4.20
C SER A 321 -17.55 3.68 3.07
N ARG A 322 -18.21 4.05 1.96
CA ARG A 322 -17.58 4.73 0.82
C ARG A 322 -17.11 6.13 1.22
N ILE A 323 -17.95 6.89 1.93
CA ILE A 323 -17.57 8.21 2.49
C ILE A 323 -16.32 8.06 3.38
N LYS A 324 -16.29 7.08 4.29
CA LYS A 324 -15.13 6.85 5.17
C LYS A 324 -13.84 6.58 4.38
N GLY A 325 -13.91 5.75 3.34
CA GLY A 325 -12.76 5.43 2.48
C GLY A 325 -12.22 6.65 1.72
N LEU A 326 -13.12 7.45 1.15
CA LEU A 326 -12.76 8.71 0.47
C LEU A 326 -12.16 9.72 1.46
N ALA A 327 -12.78 9.89 2.63
CA ALA A 327 -12.34 10.85 3.65
C ALA A 327 -10.94 10.53 4.18
N ASN A 328 -10.62 9.25 4.42
CA ASN A 328 -9.28 8.84 4.84
C ASN A 328 -8.21 9.19 3.78
N THR A 329 -8.52 8.97 2.49
CA THR A 329 -7.59 9.30 1.41
C THR A 329 -7.45 10.81 1.21
N GLU A 330 -8.55 11.56 1.24
CA GLU A 330 -8.56 13.04 1.19
C GLU A 330 -7.67 13.60 2.31
N LYS A 331 -7.89 13.15 3.56
CA LYS A 331 -7.15 13.63 4.73
C LYS A 331 -5.67 13.32 4.60
N ASN A 332 -5.32 12.11 4.14
CA ASN A 332 -3.94 11.71 3.89
C ASN A 332 -3.26 12.61 2.84
N TYR A 333 -3.93 12.84 1.71
CA TYR A 333 -3.37 13.61 0.60
C TYR A 333 -3.23 15.09 0.95
N ARG A 334 -4.24 15.67 1.62
CA ARG A 334 -4.19 17.03 2.15
C ARG A 334 -3.07 17.18 3.18
N GLY A 335 -2.90 16.20 4.07
CA GLY A 335 -1.79 16.16 5.03
C GLY A 335 -0.42 16.10 4.35
N LYS A 336 -0.26 15.25 3.32
CA LYS A 336 0.96 15.18 2.51
C LYS A 336 1.27 16.51 1.84
N LEU A 337 0.31 17.15 1.20
CA LEU A 337 0.50 18.46 0.57
C LEU A 337 1.02 19.50 1.57
N GLN A 338 0.42 19.58 2.76
CA GLN A 338 0.88 20.47 3.83
C GLN A 338 2.30 20.12 4.30
N GLY A 339 2.62 18.82 4.40
CA GLY A 339 3.95 18.34 4.78
C GLY A 339 5.01 18.68 3.73
N LEU A 340 4.73 18.44 2.45
CA LEU A 340 5.63 18.75 1.34
C LEU A 340 5.99 20.24 1.30
N GLU A 341 5.00 21.12 1.49
CA GLU A 341 5.21 22.57 1.54
C GLU A 341 6.02 22.99 2.77
N ARG A 342 5.65 22.52 3.97
CA ARG A 342 6.31 22.93 5.23
C ARG A 342 7.74 22.45 5.35
N LEU A 343 8.05 21.27 4.83
CA LEU A 343 9.38 20.66 4.92
C LEU A 343 10.33 21.11 3.80
N ASN A 344 9.83 21.86 2.81
CA ASN A 344 10.58 22.21 1.61
C ASN A 344 11.18 20.97 0.93
N LEU A 345 10.43 19.86 0.90
CA LEU A 345 10.97 18.53 0.61
C LEU A 345 11.56 18.43 -0.81
N ILE A 346 10.95 19.09 -1.79
CA ILE A 346 11.41 19.07 -3.18
C ILE A 346 12.79 19.72 -3.29
N GLU A 347 13.00 20.88 -2.65
CA GLU A 347 14.28 21.57 -2.71
C GLU A 347 15.36 20.82 -1.95
N ASN A 348 15.04 20.25 -0.77
CA ASN A 348 15.97 19.37 -0.07
C ASN A 348 16.38 18.17 -0.94
N LYS A 349 15.44 17.60 -1.71
CA LYS A 349 15.72 16.49 -2.63
C LYS A 349 16.61 16.91 -3.80
N LYS A 350 16.40 18.11 -4.35
CA LYS A 350 17.28 18.67 -5.39
C LYS A 350 18.69 18.93 -4.86
N ASP A 351 18.82 19.36 -3.61
CA ASP A 351 20.12 19.51 -2.96
C ASP A 351 20.82 18.15 -2.79
N GLU A 352 20.10 17.11 -2.33
CA GLU A 352 20.61 15.72 -2.28
C GLU A 352 21.07 15.22 -3.66
N GLU A 353 20.28 15.48 -4.71
CA GLU A 353 20.60 15.09 -6.09
C GLU A 353 21.83 15.82 -6.62
N LYS A 354 22.00 17.10 -6.27
CA LYS A 354 23.18 17.87 -6.61
C LYS A 354 24.42 17.35 -5.88
N GLU A 355 24.30 16.98 -4.62
CA GLU A 355 25.38 16.32 -3.87
C GLU A 355 25.76 14.98 -4.50
N LEU A 356 24.77 14.18 -4.90
CA LEU A 356 24.99 12.94 -5.64
C LEU A 356 25.70 13.16 -6.98
N GLN A 357 25.27 14.16 -7.76
CA GLN A 357 25.92 14.50 -9.03
C GLN A 357 27.38 14.92 -8.81
N ASN A 358 27.66 15.74 -7.81
CA ASN A 358 29.02 16.14 -7.46
C ASN A 358 29.89 14.94 -7.06
N PHE A 359 29.30 13.99 -6.33
CA PHE A 359 29.98 12.74 -5.96
C PHE A 359 30.31 11.88 -7.19
N ILE A 360 29.35 11.73 -8.12
CA ILE A 360 29.55 11.03 -9.39
C ILE A 360 30.64 11.71 -10.22
N ASP A 361 30.61 13.04 -10.33
CA ASP A 361 31.54 13.82 -11.13
C ASP A 361 32.97 13.84 -10.59
N TRP A 362 33.14 13.58 -9.28
CA TRP A 362 34.44 13.57 -8.63
C TRP A 362 35.30 12.34 -9.02
N ASP A 363 34.67 11.22 -9.36
CA ASP A 363 35.35 9.99 -9.79
C ASP A 363 35.13 9.73 -11.29
N ALA A 364 36.21 9.54 -12.05
CA ALA A 364 36.12 9.38 -13.49
C ALA A 364 35.35 8.11 -13.93
N ALA A 365 35.45 7.02 -13.16
CA ALA A 365 34.75 5.77 -13.47
C ALA A 365 33.26 5.87 -13.12
N LEU A 366 32.90 6.53 -12.02
CA LEU A 366 31.51 6.84 -11.70
C LEU A 366 30.90 7.78 -12.74
N LYS A 367 31.62 8.83 -13.14
CA LYS A 367 31.16 9.76 -14.15
C LYS A 367 30.90 9.09 -15.50
N GLU A 368 31.80 8.21 -15.94
CA GLU A 368 31.62 7.44 -17.17
C GLU A 368 30.36 6.57 -17.11
N LYS A 369 30.07 5.98 -15.95
CA LYS A 369 28.94 5.06 -15.77
C LYS A 369 27.59 5.73 -15.49
N TYR A 370 27.58 6.83 -14.72
CA TYR A 370 26.38 7.40 -14.12
C TYR A 370 26.20 8.90 -14.38
N GLY A 371 27.12 9.55 -15.10
CA GLY A 371 27.16 11.01 -15.23
C GLY A 371 25.90 11.65 -15.83
N ASN A 372 25.10 10.88 -16.57
CA ASN A 372 23.86 11.36 -17.21
C ASN A 372 22.58 10.87 -16.53
N VAL A 373 22.66 10.03 -15.49
CA VAL A 373 21.47 9.36 -14.91
C VAL A 373 20.43 10.37 -14.44
N LEU A 374 20.85 11.43 -13.76
CA LEU A 374 19.90 12.45 -13.27
C LEU A 374 19.25 13.24 -14.41
N SER A 375 19.97 13.55 -15.48
CA SER A 375 19.41 14.21 -16.67
C SER A 375 18.50 13.29 -17.49
N GLU A 376 18.79 11.99 -17.53
CA GLU A 376 17.92 11.01 -18.17
C GLU A 376 16.61 10.83 -17.38
N ILE A 377 16.70 10.81 -16.04
CA ILE A 377 15.52 10.82 -15.16
C ILE A 377 14.69 12.08 -15.41
N GLU A 378 15.31 13.27 -15.47
CA GLU A 378 14.64 14.53 -15.80
C GLU A 378 13.86 14.42 -17.12
N SER A 379 14.52 13.94 -18.19
CA SER A 379 13.87 13.77 -19.51
C SER A 379 12.64 12.85 -19.46
N VAL A 380 12.70 11.76 -18.70
CA VAL A 380 11.54 10.86 -18.52
C VAL A 380 10.42 11.57 -17.76
N TYR A 381 10.76 12.37 -16.75
CA TYR A 381 9.76 13.12 -15.99
C TYR A 381 9.14 14.27 -16.79
N ASP A 382 9.87 14.89 -17.70
CA ASP A 382 9.31 15.89 -18.63
C ASP A 382 8.20 15.28 -19.49
N GLU A 383 8.40 14.07 -20.01
CA GLU A 383 7.37 13.33 -20.73
C GLU A 383 6.17 13.01 -19.81
N ILE A 384 6.43 12.55 -18.59
CA ILE A 384 5.37 12.27 -17.60
C ILE A 384 4.58 13.55 -17.24
N PHE A 385 5.24 14.70 -17.12
CA PHE A 385 4.62 15.98 -16.80
C PHE A 385 3.73 16.47 -17.95
N SER A 386 4.13 16.22 -19.21
CA SER A 386 3.36 16.62 -20.40
C SER A 386 1.95 16.03 -20.43
N VAL A 387 1.77 14.84 -19.84
CA VAL A 387 0.48 14.13 -19.72
C VAL A 387 0.01 13.98 -18.27
N GLY A 388 0.60 14.72 -17.32
CA GLY A 388 0.39 14.46 -15.89
C GLY A 388 -1.07 14.60 -15.47
N ARG A 389 -1.75 15.65 -15.97
CA ARG A 389 -3.17 15.85 -15.69
C ARG A 389 -4.07 14.87 -16.44
N TYR A 390 -3.70 14.55 -17.69
CA TYR A 390 -4.40 13.58 -18.53
C TYR A 390 -4.48 12.22 -17.83
N ARG A 391 -3.36 11.77 -17.26
CA ARG A 391 -3.27 10.49 -16.52
C ARG A 391 -4.22 10.45 -15.32
N TRP A 392 -4.35 11.54 -14.57
CA TRP A 392 -5.20 11.55 -13.38
C TRP A 392 -6.69 11.73 -13.70
N VAL A 393 -7.04 12.44 -14.78
CA VAL A 393 -8.42 12.45 -15.30
C VAL A 393 -8.83 11.04 -15.73
N ASN A 394 -8.03 10.38 -16.57
CA ASN A 394 -8.27 9.01 -17.00
C ASN A 394 -8.32 8.02 -15.82
N PHE A 395 -7.44 8.17 -14.83
CA PHE A 395 -7.51 7.38 -13.60
C PHE A 395 -8.85 7.55 -12.88
N MET A 396 -9.39 8.77 -12.80
CA MET A 396 -10.68 9.02 -12.17
C MET A 396 -11.83 8.41 -12.97
N LEU A 397 -11.82 8.55 -14.30
CA LEU A 397 -12.81 7.93 -15.20
C LEU A 397 -12.83 6.41 -15.03
N GLY A 398 -11.69 5.75 -15.24
CA GLY A 398 -11.56 4.28 -15.16
C GLY A 398 -11.72 3.69 -13.75
N ARG A 399 -11.82 4.53 -12.70
CA ARG A 399 -12.01 4.07 -11.32
C ARG A 399 -13.38 4.38 -10.73
N TYR A 400 -13.98 5.51 -11.08
CA TYR A 400 -15.17 6.06 -10.43
C TYR A 400 -16.38 6.25 -11.35
N CYS A 401 -16.26 5.99 -12.65
CA CYS A 401 -17.37 6.00 -13.60
C CYS A 401 -17.62 4.55 -14.07
N ASN A 402 -18.67 3.90 -13.56
CA ASN A 402 -18.94 2.51 -13.94
C ASN A 402 -19.41 2.41 -15.39
N LEU A 403 -20.05 3.45 -15.94
CA LEU A 403 -20.43 3.53 -17.35
C LEU A 403 -19.21 3.34 -18.27
N ILE A 404 -18.20 4.20 -18.11
CA ILE A 404 -16.93 4.11 -18.86
C ILE A 404 -16.27 2.73 -18.69
N ARG A 405 -16.28 2.19 -17.47
CA ARG A 405 -15.65 0.88 -17.18
C ARG A 405 -16.40 -0.29 -17.81
N LEU A 406 -17.72 -0.18 -17.99
CA LEU A 406 -18.55 -1.17 -18.67
C LEU A 406 -18.35 -1.08 -20.19
N ALA A 407 -18.33 0.14 -20.72
CA ALA A 407 -18.00 0.39 -22.13
C ALA A 407 -16.61 -0.15 -22.48
N GLU A 408 -15.58 0.18 -21.69
CA GLU A 408 -14.21 -0.36 -21.83
C GLU A 408 -14.18 -1.89 -21.83
N ILE A 409 -15.02 -2.54 -21.01
CA ILE A 409 -15.12 -4.02 -21.01
C ILE A 409 -15.69 -4.51 -22.32
N GLN A 410 -16.72 -3.86 -22.89
CA GLN A 410 -17.27 -4.24 -24.20
C GLN A 410 -16.20 -4.07 -25.29
N LEU A 411 -15.50 -2.94 -25.32
CA LEU A 411 -14.41 -2.68 -26.27
C LEU A 411 -13.32 -3.77 -26.16
N GLU A 412 -12.83 -4.03 -24.95
CA GLU A 412 -11.75 -5.02 -24.72
C GLU A 412 -12.22 -6.45 -24.97
N TYR A 413 -13.50 -6.78 -24.74
CA TYR A 413 -14.04 -8.11 -25.00
C TYR A 413 -14.09 -8.43 -26.50
N HIS A 414 -14.47 -7.45 -27.31
CA HIS A 414 -14.62 -7.56 -28.76
C HIS A 414 -13.30 -7.39 -29.54
N ASP A 415 -12.22 -6.95 -28.87
CA ASP A 415 -10.88 -6.94 -29.45
C ASP A 415 -10.43 -8.37 -29.83
N GLU A 416 -9.97 -8.53 -31.08
CA GLU A 416 -9.50 -9.80 -31.62
C GLU A 416 -8.25 -10.32 -30.88
N GLU A 417 -7.44 -9.44 -30.32
CA GLU A 417 -6.23 -9.79 -29.55
C GLU A 417 -6.56 -10.29 -28.13
N THR A 418 -7.79 -10.10 -27.66
CA THR A 418 -8.19 -10.53 -26.32
C THR A 418 -8.33 -12.04 -26.23
N THR A 419 -7.63 -12.63 -25.26
CA THR A 419 -7.65 -14.08 -25.02
C THR A 419 -8.91 -14.53 -24.27
N ASP A 420 -9.30 -15.79 -24.40
CA ASP A 420 -10.46 -16.35 -23.70
C ASP A 420 -10.37 -16.22 -22.17
N ASP A 421 -9.17 -16.38 -21.61
CA ASP A 421 -8.97 -16.23 -20.17
C ASP A 421 -9.11 -14.77 -19.73
N LYS A 422 -8.68 -13.84 -20.58
CA LYS A 422 -8.88 -12.42 -20.36
C LYS A 422 -10.36 -12.05 -20.47
N ARG A 423 -11.09 -12.51 -21.49
CA ARG A 423 -12.55 -12.36 -21.61
C ARG A 423 -13.27 -12.84 -20.34
N LYS A 424 -12.97 -14.05 -19.87
CA LYS A 424 -13.51 -14.57 -18.60
C LYS A 424 -13.19 -13.68 -17.39
N SER A 425 -12.00 -13.09 -17.35
CA SER A 425 -11.62 -12.16 -16.26
C SER A 425 -12.39 -10.84 -16.34
N LEU A 426 -12.69 -10.34 -17.53
CA LEU A 426 -13.47 -9.12 -17.72
C LEU A 426 -14.91 -9.32 -17.23
N LEU A 427 -15.54 -10.41 -17.64
CA LEU A 427 -16.93 -10.74 -17.27
C LEU A 427 -17.12 -10.90 -15.75
N LYS A 428 -16.11 -11.38 -15.02
CA LYS A 428 -16.16 -11.43 -13.54
C LYS A 428 -16.31 -10.06 -12.87
N ARG A 429 -15.97 -8.98 -13.56
CA ARG A 429 -16.06 -7.61 -13.04
C ARG A 429 -17.44 -6.99 -13.29
N VAL A 430 -18.11 -7.34 -14.39
CA VAL A 430 -19.37 -6.74 -14.87
C VAL A 430 -20.43 -6.72 -13.77
N SER A 431 -20.76 -7.88 -13.20
CA SER A 431 -21.80 -7.95 -12.16
C SER A 431 -21.45 -7.11 -10.93
N SER A 432 -20.17 -6.95 -10.59
CA SER A 432 -19.77 -6.07 -9.49
C SER A 432 -19.96 -4.59 -9.82
N LEU A 433 -19.83 -4.20 -11.10
CA LEU A 433 -20.01 -2.83 -11.55
C LEU A 433 -21.49 -2.46 -11.60
N GLN A 434 -22.31 -3.31 -12.22
CA GLN A 434 -23.76 -3.12 -12.30
C GLN A 434 -24.41 -3.09 -10.90
N ASN A 435 -23.99 -3.97 -9.99
CA ASN A 435 -24.50 -3.97 -8.60
C ASN A 435 -24.02 -2.76 -7.76
N ASP A 436 -22.92 -2.13 -8.15
CA ASP A 436 -22.34 -0.96 -7.47
C ASP A 436 -22.70 0.36 -8.19
N TYR A 437 -23.71 0.33 -9.08
CA TYR A 437 -24.25 1.49 -9.76
C TYR A 437 -25.14 2.33 -8.84
N TYR A 438 -24.92 3.64 -8.85
CA TYR A 438 -25.76 4.62 -8.16
C TYR A 438 -26.27 5.68 -9.14
N PRO A 439 -27.49 5.53 -9.70
CA PRO A 439 -28.00 6.42 -10.75
C PRO A 439 -28.05 7.89 -10.34
N ASN A 440 -28.27 8.17 -9.05
CA ASN A 440 -28.33 9.53 -8.53
C ASN A 440 -26.96 10.19 -8.28
N LEU A 441 -25.86 9.45 -8.51
CA LEU A 441 -24.49 9.89 -8.22
C LEU A 441 -23.61 9.88 -9.47
N GLU A 442 -23.65 8.79 -10.24
CA GLU A 442 -22.67 8.55 -11.29
C GLU A 442 -22.68 9.55 -12.45
N PRO A 443 -23.84 9.99 -12.98
CA PRO A 443 -23.87 11.08 -13.97
C PRO A 443 -23.19 12.36 -13.46
N ALA A 444 -23.43 12.72 -12.20
CA ALA A 444 -22.80 13.89 -11.60
C ALA A 444 -21.28 13.72 -11.42
N ILE A 445 -20.81 12.50 -11.11
CA ILE A 445 -19.37 12.20 -11.00
C ILE A 445 -18.70 12.28 -12.37
N LEU A 446 -19.28 11.67 -13.41
CA LEU A 446 -18.75 11.75 -14.77
C LEU A 446 -18.70 13.21 -15.24
N ASN A 447 -19.79 13.95 -15.06
CA ASN A 447 -19.85 15.38 -15.37
C ASN A 447 -18.76 16.15 -14.63
N LYS A 448 -18.60 15.95 -13.31
CA LYS A 448 -17.57 16.66 -12.54
C LYS A 448 -16.15 16.42 -13.06
N ILE A 449 -15.84 15.21 -13.50
CA ILE A 449 -14.52 14.83 -14.01
C ILE A 449 -14.29 15.43 -15.40
N LEU A 450 -15.27 15.36 -16.29
CA LEU A 450 -15.16 15.90 -17.64
C LEU A 450 -15.20 17.44 -17.66
N SER A 451 -16.02 18.08 -16.83
CA SER A 451 -15.98 19.55 -16.65
C SER A 451 -14.63 20.02 -16.09
N ASP A 452 -14.00 19.25 -15.20
CA ASP A 452 -12.62 19.55 -14.80
C ASP A 452 -11.67 19.41 -15.99
N ALA A 453 -11.82 18.36 -16.79
CA ALA A 453 -10.97 18.12 -17.95
C ALA A 453 -11.04 19.24 -18.98
N THR A 454 -12.24 19.73 -19.32
CA THR A 454 -12.45 20.86 -20.24
C THR A 454 -11.91 22.17 -19.68
N ALA A 455 -11.96 22.36 -18.36
CA ALA A 455 -11.42 23.56 -17.70
C ALA A 455 -9.88 23.58 -17.63
N PHE A 456 -9.21 22.46 -17.87
CA PHE A 456 -7.76 22.37 -17.74
C PHE A 456 -7.04 22.72 -19.06
N PRO A 457 -6.25 23.82 -19.10
CA PRO A 457 -5.61 24.26 -20.33
C PRO A 457 -4.68 23.23 -20.96
N GLU A 458 -3.99 22.42 -20.15
CA GLU A 458 -3.06 21.40 -20.65
C GLU A 458 -3.78 20.20 -21.28
N LEU A 459 -5.09 20.07 -21.09
CA LEU A 459 -5.88 19.00 -21.69
C LEU A 459 -6.49 19.39 -23.04
N GLN A 460 -6.52 20.69 -23.35
CA GLN A 460 -7.07 21.20 -24.61
C GLN A 460 -6.21 20.88 -25.85
N GLN A 461 -5.09 20.19 -25.67
CA GLN A 461 -4.29 19.62 -26.75
C GLN A 461 -4.76 18.22 -27.17
N PHE A 462 -5.67 17.60 -26.41
CA PHE A 462 -6.24 16.28 -26.68
C PHE A 462 -7.68 16.47 -27.17
N SER A 463 -7.98 15.99 -28.39
CA SER A 463 -9.28 16.15 -29.04
C SER A 463 -10.42 15.59 -28.20
N GLU A 464 -10.16 14.50 -27.48
CA GLU A 464 -11.09 13.82 -26.59
C GLU A 464 -11.60 14.73 -25.46
N PHE A 465 -10.87 15.79 -25.12
CA PHE A 465 -11.30 16.80 -24.14
C PHE A 465 -11.61 18.17 -24.74
N SER A 466 -10.98 18.55 -25.86
CA SER A 466 -11.25 19.84 -26.51
C SER A 466 -12.52 19.85 -27.34
N ASP A 467 -12.95 18.69 -27.82
CA ASP A 467 -14.14 18.54 -28.67
C ASP A 467 -15.41 18.31 -27.84
N LEU A 468 -15.27 18.15 -26.52
CA LEU A 468 -16.41 18.13 -25.60
C LEU A 468 -17.14 19.48 -25.63
N PRO A 469 -18.48 19.46 -25.53
CA PRO A 469 -19.28 20.67 -25.59
C PRO A 469 -19.12 21.53 -24.34
N ASP A 470 -19.79 22.69 -24.31
CA ASP A 470 -19.73 23.58 -23.15
C ASP A 470 -20.40 22.98 -21.89
N GLU A 471 -20.27 23.62 -20.73
CA GLU A 471 -20.70 23.05 -19.45
C GLU A 471 -22.20 22.68 -19.40
N GLU A 472 -23.07 23.42 -20.08
CA GLU A 472 -24.51 23.15 -20.10
C GLU A 472 -24.83 21.97 -21.03
N GLU A 473 -24.29 22.00 -22.25
CA GLU A 473 -24.46 20.93 -23.23
C GLU A 473 -23.80 19.61 -22.79
N LEU A 474 -22.65 19.67 -22.10
CA LEU A 474 -21.97 18.50 -21.53
C LEU A 474 -22.83 17.83 -20.44
N TYR A 475 -23.48 18.65 -19.61
CA TYR A 475 -24.40 18.13 -18.60
C TYR A 475 -25.57 17.39 -19.26
N GLU A 476 -26.19 17.98 -20.29
CA GLU A 476 -27.29 17.33 -21.02
C GLU A 476 -26.84 16.02 -21.67
N LEU A 477 -25.72 16.05 -22.40
CA LEU A 477 -25.13 14.87 -23.05
C LEU A 477 -24.88 13.73 -22.05
N ILE A 478 -24.28 14.02 -20.90
CA ILE A 478 -23.96 12.99 -19.91
C ILE A 478 -25.23 12.36 -19.34
N TYR A 479 -26.26 13.14 -19.06
CA TYR A 479 -27.51 12.58 -18.53
C TYR A 479 -28.26 11.77 -19.58
N GLU A 480 -28.24 12.20 -20.85
CA GLU A 480 -28.76 11.42 -21.99
C GLU A 480 -28.01 10.09 -22.13
N LEU A 481 -26.67 10.09 -22.05
CA LEU A 481 -25.86 8.86 -22.07
C LEU A 481 -26.27 7.85 -20.99
N TYR A 482 -26.56 8.30 -19.78
CA TYR A 482 -26.98 7.40 -18.69
C TYR A 482 -28.44 6.95 -18.79
N ASP A 483 -29.30 7.74 -19.45
CA ASP A 483 -30.71 7.40 -19.66
C ASP A 483 -30.89 6.41 -20.83
N ASP A 484 -30.02 6.49 -21.85
CA ASP A 484 -30.12 5.72 -23.10
C ASP A 484 -29.19 4.50 -23.18
N THR A 485 -28.24 4.34 -22.25
CA THR A 485 -27.33 3.18 -22.22
C THR A 485 -27.99 1.94 -21.62
N ASP A 486 -27.74 0.79 -22.24
CA ASP A 486 -28.19 -0.53 -21.80
C ASP A 486 -27.09 -1.29 -21.02
N LEU A 487 -25.89 -0.71 -20.89
CA LEU A 487 -24.74 -1.35 -20.23
C LEU A 487 -24.97 -1.73 -18.75
N PHE A 488 -25.90 -1.06 -18.08
CA PHE A 488 -26.24 -1.36 -16.69
C PHE A 488 -27.21 -2.53 -16.52
N ASP A 489 -27.95 -2.91 -17.57
CA ASP A 489 -28.78 -4.10 -17.57
C ASP A 489 -27.93 -5.35 -17.84
N ALA A 490 -28.19 -6.43 -17.10
CA ALA A 490 -27.38 -7.63 -17.19
C ALA A 490 -27.72 -8.46 -18.44
N GLU A 491 -28.98 -8.47 -18.86
CA GLU A 491 -29.44 -9.20 -20.05
C GLU A 491 -28.98 -8.46 -21.31
N ASP A 492 -29.19 -7.14 -21.37
CA ASP A 492 -28.78 -6.35 -22.54
C ASP A 492 -27.25 -6.32 -22.71
N PHE A 493 -26.50 -6.17 -21.62
CA PHE A 493 -25.03 -6.28 -21.66
C PHE A 493 -24.57 -7.66 -22.17
N GLU A 494 -25.23 -8.75 -21.78
CA GLU A 494 -24.90 -10.11 -22.24
C GLU A 494 -25.28 -10.34 -23.72
N GLU A 495 -26.37 -9.73 -24.18
CA GLU A 495 -26.77 -9.74 -25.59
C GLU A 495 -25.69 -9.10 -26.47
N MET A 496 -25.20 -7.92 -26.07
CA MET A 496 -24.10 -7.22 -26.75
C MET A 496 -22.83 -8.07 -26.92
N LEU A 497 -22.50 -8.97 -25.98
CA LEU A 497 -21.32 -9.85 -26.09
C LEU A 497 -21.38 -10.84 -27.26
N SER A 498 -22.58 -11.05 -27.81
CA SER A 498 -22.84 -11.94 -28.95
C SER A 498 -22.82 -11.20 -30.29
N GLU A 499 -22.78 -9.86 -30.26
CA GLU A 499 -22.77 -9.01 -31.44
C GLU A 499 -21.35 -8.82 -31.97
N SER A 500 -21.24 -8.27 -33.19
CA SER A 500 -19.94 -7.82 -33.68
C SER A 500 -19.66 -6.41 -33.17
N TYR A 501 -18.39 -6.03 -33.03
CA TYR A 501 -18.02 -4.68 -32.59
C TYR A 501 -18.70 -3.57 -33.42
N GLU A 502 -18.85 -3.78 -34.73
CA GLU A 502 -19.47 -2.82 -35.64
C GLU A 502 -20.99 -2.70 -35.47
N ASP A 503 -21.62 -3.67 -34.80
CA ASP A 503 -23.06 -3.74 -34.58
C ASP A 503 -23.48 -3.27 -33.17
N LEU A 504 -22.52 -2.96 -32.28
CA LEU A 504 -22.81 -2.46 -30.93
C LEU A 504 -23.46 -1.08 -31.01
N ASP A 505 -24.75 -1.01 -30.69
CA ASP A 505 -25.58 0.21 -30.73
C ASP A 505 -25.87 0.70 -29.30
N ASP A 506 -24.84 1.22 -28.63
CA ASP A 506 -24.97 1.86 -27.30
C ASP A 506 -24.19 3.19 -27.30
N PRO A 507 -24.83 4.31 -26.91
CA PRO A 507 -24.21 5.63 -27.02
C PRO A 507 -23.01 5.80 -26.06
N ALA A 508 -22.91 5.00 -24.99
CA ALA A 508 -21.77 5.02 -24.09
C ALA A 508 -20.58 4.16 -24.56
N ILE A 509 -20.77 3.30 -25.58
CA ILE A 509 -19.67 2.60 -26.26
C ILE A 509 -19.04 3.52 -27.32
N GLU A 510 -19.85 4.32 -28.01
CA GLU A 510 -19.35 5.33 -28.95
C GLU A 510 -18.61 6.49 -28.24
N PHE A 511 -19.12 6.90 -27.07
CA PHE A 511 -18.56 7.93 -26.21
C PHE A 511 -17.31 7.46 -25.45
#